data_AF-A0A9P9MKU2-F1
#
_entry.id   AF-A0A9P9MKU2-F1
#
_cell.length_a   1.000
_cell.length_b   1.000
_cell.length_c   1.000
_cell.angle_alpha   90.00
_cell.angle_beta   90.00
_cell.angle_gamma   90.00
#
_symmetry.space_group_name_H-M   'P 1'
#
loop_
_entity.id
_entity.type
_entity.pdbx_description
1 polymer ?
#
loop_
_entity_poly.entity_id
_entity_poly.type
_entity_poly.pdbx_seq_one_letter_code
_entity_poly.pdbx_strand_id
1 'polypeptide(L)'
;MPLSDDEIPEYLESLEFLLEGSPVGKDAELEEFFRRLQAFVETGDTEMAEVTVRLLGTAVGGQKEWQIPYRESGILTYAIHGLAVVDYRGPLAKQYLRVIGNSVADNDTNRELAVRDLQNISDCLAFEELQITALAVLFNLCNDFDPAKAAAATLRLDSTISSDLAANKIPEVALDYAIDLLTWTTGNLTAIQLKDDLSLETFTNILNVALQYDEERYHEYVAILAHYLQDPEFQQKVAVPNLFDNLVSLMLDFESRVTSEDIEAVFKELSITKSDETTVSDGTNILLLTQLINSIAAISATDAFAKSFSVTSQAVEKIRAKLRAPADSPSTVCACVMLGNLAMSDEICIDMVSIMEIHVTLIEILSSSGHPALLFAATGFMRHLTFPEVNRSVLGNAGLLQTCCRLLKLSDPSVRGEAAAMLAKLVTNNFHNIEKVVYEKIEEPISTAGAQVPADTTMLTHIVEQALAPSAPLPSTAMKNCMIELGRTIVAILRHLGRPNAEKDVDTVRLEMFKVSAVARPVARLVRQRFFADARAEGLLGLGLMAQSPEGATSVIQEFKEDDGLLGAIREFANGKDGGAEQHGSAAGRDYQNAMVLLQALRNNAGSSMDTTLNNQVVALQEELGKLMV
;
A
#
# COMPACT_ATOMS: atom_id res chain seq x y z
N MET A 1 31.29 -10.64 60.49
CA MET A 1 31.59 -9.58 61.47
C MET A 1 31.93 -8.35 60.65
N PRO A 2 31.44 -7.15 60.97
CA PRO A 2 31.92 -5.94 60.33
C PRO A 2 33.44 -5.87 60.49
N LEU A 3 34.15 -5.54 59.41
CA LEU A 3 35.60 -5.34 59.48
C LEU A 3 35.89 -4.16 60.40
N SER A 4 36.94 -4.25 61.19
CA SER A 4 37.47 -3.09 61.90
C SER A 4 38.14 -2.11 60.92
N ASP A 5 38.25 -0.84 61.30
CA ASP A 5 38.89 0.20 60.47
C ASP A 5 40.30 -0.18 60.00
N ASP A 6 41.00 -1.03 60.77
CA ASP A 6 42.34 -1.52 60.43
C ASP A 6 42.33 -2.71 59.44
N GLU A 7 41.24 -3.48 59.35
CA GLU A 7 41.10 -4.65 58.47
C GLU A 7 40.54 -4.30 57.08
N ILE A 8 39.90 -3.14 56.94
CA ILE A 8 39.32 -2.68 55.66
C ILE A 8 40.40 -2.52 54.57
N PRO A 9 41.52 -1.81 54.81
CA PRO A 9 42.55 -1.64 53.77
C PRO A 9 43.16 -2.96 53.33
N GLU A 10 43.44 -3.87 54.28
CA GLU A 10 44.02 -5.20 53.99
C GLU A 10 43.06 -6.07 53.16
N TYR A 11 41.77 -6.03 53.48
CA TYR A 11 40.74 -6.72 52.72
C TYR A 11 40.66 -6.22 51.27
N LEU A 12 40.64 -4.89 51.08
CA LEU A 12 40.53 -4.29 49.75
C LEU A 12 41.77 -4.53 48.91
N GLU A 13 42.97 -4.37 49.47
CA GLU A 13 44.24 -4.64 48.76
C GLU A 13 44.33 -6.12 48.36
N SER A 14 43.89 -7.03 49.22
CA SER A 14 43.88 -8.46 48.90
C SER A 14 42.88 -8.81 47.78
N LEU A 15 41.70 -8.17 47.78
CA LEU A 15 40.71 -8.37 46.73
C LEU A 15 41.18 -7.78 45.39
N GLU A 16 41.76 -6.58 45.40
CA GLU A 16 42.33 -5.94 44.22
C GLU A 16 43.45 -6.80 43.63
N PHE A 17 44.39 -7.26 44.46
CA PHE A 17 45.48 -8.13 44.02
C PHE A 17 44.98 -9.45 43.41
N LEU A 18 43.94 -10.04 44.00
CA LEU A 18 43.29 -11.23 43.44
C LEU A 18 42.71 -10.94 42.04
N LEU A 19 41.96 -9.84 41.92
CA LEU A 19 41.19 -9.50 40.73
C LEU A 19 42.03 -8.92 39.58
N GLU A 20 43.20 -8.33 39.89
CA GLU A 20 44.20 -7.94 38.89
C GLU A 20 44.91 -9.16 38.28
N GLY A 21 44.96 -10.28 39.01
CA GLY A 21 45.59 -11.52 38.59
C GLY A 21 44.72 -12.38 37.67
N SER A 22 45.31 -13.48 37.18
CA SER A 22 44.58 -14.49 36.41
C SER A 22 43.64 -15.29 37.33
N PRO A 23 42.41 -15.60 36.91
CA PRO A 23 41.47 -16.41 37.70
C PRO A 23 41.89 -17.88 37.85
N VAL A 24 42.89 -18.35 37.12
CA VAL A 24 43.29 -19.77 37.12
C VAL A 24 43.77 -20.20 38.51
N GLY A 25 43.07 -21.15 39.12
CA GLY A 25 43.42 -21.72 40.43
C GLY A 25 43.05 -20.83 41.62
N LYS A 26 42.16 -19.85 41.41
CA LYS A 26 41.76 -18.85 42.40
C LYS A 26 40.36 -19.07 43.00
N ASP A 27 39.75 -20.21 42.72
CA ASP A 27 38.36 -20.51 43.09
C ASP A 27 38.10 -20.41 44.60
N ALA A 28 39.00 -20.97 45.43
CA ALA A 28 38.86 -20.95 46.88
C ALA A 28 38.99 -19.54 47.48
N GLU A 29 39.87 -18.71 46.90
CA GLU A 29 40.06 -17.31 47.31
C GLU A 29 38.82 -16.49 46.93
N LEU A 30 38.30 -16.69 45.72
CA LEU A 30 37.07 -16.07 45.24
C LEU A 30 35.84 -16.46 46.08
N GLU A 31 35.71 -17.73 46.46
CA GLU A 31 34.62 -18.22 47.32
C GLU A 31 34.66 -17.56 48.72
N GLU A 32 35.86 -17.35 49.28
CA GLU A 32 36.01 -16.64 50.56
C GLU A 32 35.55 -15.18 50.46
N PHE A 33 35.96 -14.46 49.41
CA PHE A 33 35.48 -13.09 49.17
C PHE A 33 33.98 -13.04 48.93
N PHE A 34 33.41 -14.04 48.24
CA PHE A 34 31.97 -14.14 48.05
C PHE A 34 31.21 -14.34 49.37
N ARG A 35 31.69 -15.22 50.27
CA ARG A 35 31.11 -15.37 51.62
C ARG A 35 31.18 -14.08 52.44
N ARG A 36 32.28 -13.33 52.33
CA ARG A 36 32.42 -12.03 52.99
C ARG A 36 31.44 -11.00 52.44
N LEU A 37 31.25 -10.93 51.12
CA LEU A 37 30.24 -10.09 50.48
C LEU A 37 28.83 -10.40 51.03
N GLN A 38 28.46 -11.68 51.11
CA GLN A 38 27.18 -12.10 51.68
C GLN A 38 27.02 -11.62 53.13
N ALA A 39 28.07 -11.78 53.94
CA ALA A 39 28.07 -11.34 55.33
C ALA A 39 27.92 -9.81 55.47
N PHE A 40 28.55 -9.01 54.61
CA PHE A 40 28.37 -7.54 54.62
C PHE A 40 26.92 -7.17 54.40
N VAL A 41 26.27 -7.74 53.39
CA VAL A 41 24.87 -7.47 53.08
C VAL A 41 23.94 -7.94 54.21
N GLU A 42 24.16 -9.13 54.78
CA GLU A 42 23.36 -9.65 55.91
C GLU A 42 23.49 -8.79 57.17
N THR A 43 24.65 -8.18 57.40
CA THR A 43 24.90 -7.31 58.55
C THR A 43 24.51 -5.85 58.31
N GLY A 44 24.09 -5.49 57.09
CA GLY A 44 23.73 -4.12 56.72
C GLY A 44 24.93 -3.19 56.45
N ASP A 45 26.13 -3.75 56.25
CA ASP A 45 27.33 -3.00 55.87
C ASP A 45 27.31 -2.70 54.36
N THR A 46 26.49 -1.70 53.99
CA THR A 46 26.23 -1.36 52.60
C THR A 46 27.44 -0.76 51.88
N GLU A 47 28.33 -0.08 52.61
CA GLU A 47 29.54 0.54 52.05
C GLU A 47 30.53 -0.54 51.62
N MET A 48 30.84 -1.50 52.50
CA MET A 48 31.73 -2.60 52.14
C MET A 48 31.15 -3.52 51.06
N ALA A 49 29.84 -3.76 51.09
CA ALA A 49 29.15 -4.48 50.02
C ALA A 49 29.28 -3.74 48.67
N GLU A 50 29.01 -2.43 48.63
CA GLU A 50 29.12 -1.64 47.40
C GLU A 50 30.54 -1.68 46.84
N VAL A 51 31.56 -1.40 47.66
CA VAL A 51 32.96 -1.39 47.23
C VAL A 51 33.38 -2.77 46.71
N THR A 52 33.00 -3.84 47.40
CA THR A 52 33.30 -5.22 46.97
C THR A 52 32.68 -5.53 45.61
N VAL A 53 31.37 -5.27 45.43
CA VAL A 53 30.69 -5.52 44.16
C VAL A 53 31.24 -4.63 43.04
N ARG A 54 31.62 -3.38 43.36
CA ARG A 54 32.26 -2.46 42.41
C ARG A 54 33.59 -3.01 41.89
N LEU A 55 34.42 -3.56 42.77
CA LEU A 55 35.69 -4.19 42.40
C LEU A 55 35.46 -5.42 41.52
N LEU A 56 34.52 -6.30 41.91
CA LEU A 56 34.12 -7.46 41.11
C LEU A 56 33.64 -7.05 39.71
N GLY A 57 32.74 -6.06 39.62
CA GLY A 57 32.22 -5.57 38.35
C GLY A 57 33.29 -4.93 37.47
N THR A 58 34.29 -4.27 38.07
CA THR A 58 35.43 -3.69 37.35
C THR A 58 36.36 -4.77 36.80
N ALA A 59 36.63 -5.81 37.59
CA ALA A 59 37.51 -6.90 37.21
C ALA A 59 36.97 -7.70 36.02
N VAL A 60 35.71 -8.14 36.06
CA VAL A 60 35.08 -8.89 34.95
C VAL A 60 34.86 -8.04 33.70
N GLY A 61 34.74 -6.71 33.85
CA GLY A 61 34.74 -5.79 32.71
C GLY A 61 36.12 -5.61 32.06
N GLY A 62 37.19 -5.70 32.85
CA GLY A 62 38.57 -5.58 32.36
C GLY A 62 39.16 -6.89 31.83
N GLN A 63 38.73 -8.03 32.38
CA GLN A 63 39.25 -9.37 32.05
C GLN A 63 38.09 -10.37 31.93
N LYS A 64 37.78 -10.77 30.69
CA LYS A 64 36.65 -11.68 30.38
C LYS A 64 36.83 -13.06 30.99
N GLU A 65 38.05 -13.45 31.36
CA GLU A 65 38.38 -14.70 32.02
C GLU A 65 37.64 -14.87 33.36
N TRP A 66 37.22 -13.78 34.02
CA TRP A 66 36.43 -13.83 35.26
C TRP A 66 34.97 -14.24 35.06
N GLN A 67 34.44 -14.21 33.83
CA GLN A 67 33.03 -14.52 33.55
C GLN A 67 32.64 -15.96 33.94
N ILE A 68 33.54 -16.93 33.75
CA ILE A 68 33.32 -18.34 34.12
C ILE A 68 33.42 -18.53 35.64
N PRO A 69 34.50 -18.12 36.32
CA PRO A 69 34.59 -18.17 37.78
C PRO A 69 33.41 -17.50 38.48
N TYR A 70 32.93 -16.35 37.99
CA TYR A 70 31.80 -15.65 38.60
C TYR A 70 30.48 -16.41 38.46
N ARG A 71 30.29 -17.12 37.34
CA ARG A 71 29.14 -18.02 37.17
C ARG A 71 29.25 -19.22 38.11
N GLU A 72 30.41 -19.88 38.15
CA GLU A 72 30.59 -21.13 38.90
C GLU A 72 30.62 -20.93 40.42
N SER A 73 31.16 -19.81 40.89
CA SER A 73 31.13 -19.41 42.32
C SER A 73 29.78 -18.87 42.79
N GLY A 74 28.85 -18.56 41.87
CA GLY A 74 27.55 -18.01 42.19
C GLY A 74 27.51 -16.49 42.38
N ILE A 75 28.61 -15.76 42.16
CA ILE A 75 28.66 -14.29 42.22
C ILE A 75 27.69 -13.66 41.21
N LEU A 76 27.64 -14.18 39.98
CA LEU A 76 26.71 -13.69 38.96
C LEU A 76 25.25 -13.90 39.41
N THR A 77 24.91 -15.11 39.87
CA THR A 77 23.59 -15.45 40.40
C THR A 77 23.22 -14.56 41.59
N TYR A 78 24.17 -14.27 42.46
CA TYR A 78 23.99 -13.38 43.61
C TYR A 78 23.66 -11.95 43.17
N ALA A 79 24.37 -11.40 42.19
CA ALA A 79 24.08 -10.08 41.66
C ALA A 79 22.69 -10.04 41.00
N ILE A 80 22.33 -11.06 40.22
CA ILE A 80 21.01 -11.19 39.57
C ILE A 80 19.88 -11.18 40.61
N HIS A 81 19.93 -12.08 41.60
CA HIS A 81 18.90 -12.15 42.64
C HIS A 81 18.95 -10.94 43.58
N GLY A 82 20.12 -10.33 43.76
CA GLY A 82 20.31 -9.12 44.56
C GLY A 82 19.46 -7.95 44.05
N LEU A 83 19.25 -7.86 42.73
CA LEU A 83 18.36 -6.83 42.15
C LEU A 83 16.91 -6.94 42.60
N ALA A 84 16.41 -8.12 42.99
CA ALA A 84 15.02 -8.29 43.42
C ALA A 84 14.74 -7.74 44.83
N VAL A 85 15.78 -7.51 45.63
CA VAL A 85 15.66 -7.17 47.07
C VAL A 85 16.41 -5.91 47.47
N VAL A 86 17.18 -5.32 46.55
CA VAL A 86 17.99 -4.13 46.81
C VAL A 86 17.14 -2.86 46.88
N ASP A 87 17.58 -1.89 47.69
CA ASP A 87 17.08 -0.52 47.55
C ASP A 87 17.64 0.09 46.26
N TYR A 88 16.79 0.28 45.26
CA TYR A 88 17.17 0.87 43.97
C TYR A 88 17.68 2.32 44.06
N ARG A 89 17.44 3.01 45.18
CA ARG A 89 18.03 4.33 45.45
C ARG A 89 19.43 4.25 46.05
N GLY A 90 19.86 3.05 46.42
CA GLY A 90 21.19 2.79 46.94
C GLY A 90 22.21 2.53 45.82
N PRO A 91 23.51 2.77 46.09
CA PRO A 91 24.56 2.63 45.08
C PRO A 91 24.82 1.17 44.69
N LEU A 92 24.36 0.20 45.50
CA LEU A 92 24.59 -1.23 45.30
C LEU A 92 23.88 -1.78 44.06
N ALA A 93 22.66 -1.31 43.75
CA ALA A 93 21.90 -1.74 42.58
C ALA A 93 22.67 -1.51 41.28
N LYS A 94 23.31 -0.34 41.16
CA LYS A 94 24.18 0.00 40.02
C LYS A 94 25.38 -0.95 39.92
N GLN A 95 25.99 -1.34 41.04
CA GLN A 95 27.12 -2.26 41.00
C GLN A 95 26.69 -3.68 40.64
N TYR A 96 25.51 -4.14 41.07
CA TYR A 96 24.95 -5.41 40.60
C TYR A 96 24.72 -5.41 39.09
N LEU A 97 24.11 -4.34 38.54
CA LEU A 97 23.96 -4.18 37.09
C LEU A 97 25.31 -4.23 36.37
N ARG A 98 26.36 -3.60 36.91
CA ARG A 98 27.71 -3.66 36.33
C ARG A 98 28.29 -5.08 36.32
N VAL A 99 28.16 -5.83 37.42
CA VAL A 99 28.57 -7.24 37.46
C VAL A 99 27.81 -8.03 36.41
N ILE A 100 26.48 -7.88 36.33
CA ILE A 100 25.65 -8.61 35.37
C ILE A 100 26.06 -8.27 33.93
N GLY A 101 26.04 -6.97 33.57
CA GLY A 101 26.32 -6.50 32.21
C GLY A 101 27.66 -6.92 31.65
N ASN A 102 28.71 -6.85 32.49
CA ASN A 102 30.06 -7.29 32.10
C ASN A 102 30.18 -8.81 32.08
N SER A 103 29.43 -9.53 32.92
CA SER A 103 29.44 -10.99 32.95
C SER A 103 28.72 -11.61 31.74
N VAL A 104 27.71 -10.93 31.19
CA VAL A 104 26.91 -11.43 30.07
C VAL A 104 27.41 -10.97 28.70
N ALA A 105 28.31 -9.98 28.65
CA ALA A 105 28.88 -9.48 27.41
C ALA A 105 29.59 -10.61 26.63
N ASP A 106 29.10 -10.89 25.43
CA ASP A 106 29.58 -11.95 24.51
C ASP A 106 29.62 -13.36 25.15
N ASN A 107 28.73 -13.65 26.10
CA ASN A 107 28.72 -14.93 26.82
C ASN A 107 27.31 -15.51 26.95
N ASP A 108 26.91 -16.32 25.97
CA ASP A 108 25.55 -16.87 25.88
C ASP A 108 25.15 -17.71 27.09
N THR A 109 26.08 -18.48 27.69
CA THR A 109 25.78 -19.25 28.91
C THR A 109 25.43 -18.34 30.09
N ASN A 110 26.11 -17.19 30.21
CA ASN A 110 25.79 -16.20 31.24
C ASN A 110 24.50 -15.43 30.89
N ARG A 111 24.25 -15.14 29.60
CA ARG A 111 22.98 -14.56 29.13
C ARG A 111 21.79 -15.46 29.47
N GLU A 112 21.89 -16.77 29.20
CA GLU A 112 20.84 -17.76 29.55
C GLU A 112 20.49 -17.76 31.04
N LEU A 113 21.47 -17.55 31.90
CA LEU A 113 21.25 -17.44 33.35
C LEU A 113 20.53 -16.14 33.70
N ALA A 114 21.02 -15.00 33.20
CA ALA A 114 20.49 -13.67 33.52
C ALA A 114 19.09 -13.41 32.93
N VAL A 115 18.77 -13.98 31.76
CA VAL A 115 17.46 -13.81 31.11
C VAL A 115 16.29 -14.31 31.97
N ARG A 116 16.52 -15.26 32.88
CA ARG A 116 15.49 -15.80 33.79
C ARG A 116 14.90 -14.74 34.71
N ASP A 117 15.68 -13.72 35.01
CA ASP A 117 15.35 -12.62 35.92
C ASP A 117 15.36 -11.26 35.19
N LEU A 118 15.13 -11.28 33.87
CA LEU A 118 15.14 -10.09 33.01
C LEU A 118 14.20 -8.98 33.52
N GLN A 119 13.08 -9.35 34.17
CA GLN A 119 12.16 -8.40 34.78
C GLN A 119 12.84 -7.51 35.81
N ASN A 120 13.69 -8.05 36.70
CA ASN A 120 14.37 -7.27 37.74
C ASN A 120 15.34 -6.25 37.13
N ILE A 121 15.94 -6.58 35.98
CA ILE A 121 16.81 -5.66 35.22
C ILE A 121 15.96 -4.58 34.54
N SER A 122 14.82 -4.96 33.96
CA SER A 122 13.86 -4.03 33.34
C SER A 122 13.29 -3.04 34.36
N ASP A 123 12.97 -3.49 35.58
CA ASP A 123 12.44 -2.65 36.65
C ASP A 123 13.41 -1.53 37.07
N CYS A 124 14.72 -1.73 36.83
CA CYS A 124 15.73 -0.70 37.06
C CYS A 124 15.56 0.54 36.14
N LEU A 125 14.87 0.41 35.01
CA LEU A 125 14.61 1.54 34.09
C LEU A 125 13.73 2.63 34.72
N ALA A 126 12.94 2.29 35.74
CA ALA A 126 12.13 3.25 36.49
C ALA A 126 12.96 4.24 37.33
N PHE A 127 14.28 4.03 37.45
CA PHE A 127 15.17 4.82 38.30
C PHE A 127 16.23 5.53 37.44
N GLU A 128 16.18 6.86 37.43
CA GLU A 128 17.06 7.74 36.61
C GLU A 128 18.55 7.41 36.78
N GLU A 129 19.01 7.16 38.00
CA GLU A 129 20.42 6.86 38.31
C GLU A 129 20.90 5.50 37.75
N LEU A 130 19.97 4.59 37.49
CA LEU A 130 20.24 3.23 37.01
C LEU A 130 19.99 3.09 35.50
N GLN A 131 19.16 3.95 34.91
CA GLN A 131 18.61 3.78 33.57
C GLN A 131 19.67 3.55 32.49
N ILE A 132 20.73 4.35 32.44
CA ILE A 132 21.84 4.18 31.48
C ILE A 132 22.49 2.80 31.63
N THR A 133 22.75 2.39 32.87
CA THR A 133 23.42 1.11 33.14
C THR A 133 22.46 -0.04 32.81
N ALA A 134 21.20 0.06 33.18
CA ALA A 134 20.18 -0.95 32.89
C ALA A 134 19.98 -1.13 31.38
N LEU A 135 19.88 -0.05 30.60
CA LEU A 135 19.81 -0.12 29.13
C LEU A 135 21.03 -0.81 28.53
N ALA A 136 22.25 -0.49 28.99
CA ALA A 136 23.47 -1.16 28.54
C ALA A 136 23.49 -2.67 28.89
N VAL A 137 23.01 -3.05 30.08
CA VAL A 137 22.88 -4.47 30.46
C VAL A 137 21.86 -5.18 29.55
N LEU A 138 20.68 -4.59 29.35
CA LEU A 138 19.63 -5.14 28.48
C LEU A 138 20.14 -5.29 27.05
N PHE A 139 20.88 -4.30 26.54
CA PHE A 139 21.54 -4.36 25.24
C PHE A 139 22.50 -5.56 25.16
N ASN A 140 23.41 -5.70 26.13
CA ASN A 140 24.36 -6.81 26.15
C ASN A 140 23.68 -8.19 26.23
N LEU A 141 22.53 -8.26 26.89
CA LEU A 141 21.71 -9.48 26.95
C LEU A 141 21.08 -9.81 25.60
N CYS A 142 20.56 -8.81 24.90
CA CYS A 142 19.82 -9.00 23.65
C CYS A 142 20.68 -9.05 22.39
N ASN A 143 21.85 -8.40 22.41
CA ASN A 143 22.71 -8.26 21.24
C ASN A 143 23.16 -9.64 20.72
N ASP A 144 22.80 -9.94 19.47
CA ASP A 144 23.02 -11.23 18.80
C ASP A 144 22.53 -12.48 19.56
N PHE A 145 21.57 -12.32 20.49
CA PHE A 145 21.07 -13.41 21.31
C PHE A 145 19.54 -13.47 21.34
N ASP A 146 18.96 -14.26 20.43
CA ASP A 146 17.52 -14.35 20.21
C ASP A 146 16.69 -14.77 21.44
N PRO A 147 17.15 -15.67 22.34
CA PRO A 147 16.38 -16.00 23.55
C PRO A 147 16.12 -14.78 24.44
N ALA A 148 17.08 -13.86 24.56
CA ALA A 148 16.88 -12.63 25.32
C ALA A 148 15.93 -11.66 24.61
N LYS A 149 16.03 -11.52 23.28
CA LYS A 149 15.09 -10.68 22.49
C LYS A 149 13.65 -11.18 22.64
N ALA A 150 13.44 -12.49 22.58
CA ALA A 150 12.12 -13.11 22.79
C ALA A 150 11.61 -12.93 24.22
N ALA A 151 12.48 -13.02 25.23
CA ALA A 151 12.12 -12.74 26.61
C ALA A 151 11.75 -11.26 26.81
N ALA A 152 12.52 -10.32 26.24
CA ALA A 152 12.21 -8.89 26.27
C ALA A 152 10.86 -8.57 25.60
N ALA A 153 10.54 -9.22 24.48
CA ALA A 153 9.24 -9.11 23.81
C ALA A 153 8.09 -9.67 24.66
N THR A 154 8.33 -10.74 25.40
CA THR A 154 7.34 -11.29 26.35
C THR A 154 7.06 -10.29 27.48
N LEU A 155 8.09 -9.58 27.96
CA LEU A 155 7.97 -8.53 28.98
C LEU A 155 7.43 -7.19 28.48
N ARG A 156 7.16 -7.06 27.17
CA ARG A 156 6.72 -5.81 26.54
C ARG A 156 7.68 -4.64 26.77
N LEU A 157 8.98 -4.91 26.69
CA LEU A 157 10.02 -3.89 26.82
C LEU A 157 9.87 -2.75 25.79
N ASP A 158 9.26 -3.02 24.64
CA ASP A 158 8.90 -2.05 23.60
C ASP A 158 8.01 -0.93 24.15
N SER A 159 7.04 -1.31 24.99
CA SER A 159 6.11 -0.37 25.60
C SER A 159 6.79 0.49 26.65
N THR A 160 7.61 -0.11 27.51
CA THR A 160 8.39 0.62 28.52
C THR A 160 9.32 1.63 27.87
N ILE A 161 10.12 1.20 26.90
CA ILE A 161 11.09 2.07 26.21
C ILE A 161 10.38 3.18 25.44
N SER A 162 9.33 2.88 24.67
CA SER A 162 8.60 3.90 23.92
C SER A 162 7.95 4.95 24.83
N SER A 163 7.42 4.54 25.98
CA SER A 163 6.88 5.47 26.98
C SER A 163 7.95 6.40 27.55
N ASP A 164 9.12 5.86 27.90
CA ASP A 164 10.22 6.65 28.43
C ASP A 164 10.86 7.58 27.38
N LEU A 165 10.90 7.16 26.11
CA LEU A 165 11.30 8.02 24.98
C LEU A 165 10.32 9.18 24.81
N ALA A 166 9.02 8.91 24.73
CA ALA A 166 8.00 9.95 24.57
C ALA A 166 7.96 10.93 25.76
N ALA A 167 8.38 10.48 26.95
CA ALA A 167 8.51 11.29 28.15
C ALA A 167 9.86 12.02 28.28
N ASN A 168 10.79 11.88 27.31
CA ASN A 168 12.15 12.42 27.36
C ASN A 168 12.93 12.01 28.62
N LYS A 169 12.72 10.77 29.08
CA LYS A 169 13.43 10.25 30.26
C LYS A 169 14.75 9.58 29.90
N ILE A 170 14.88 9.04 28.68
CA ILE A 170 16.09 8.35 28.25
C ILE A 170 17.19 9.38 27.97
N PRO A 171 18.36 9.30 28.63
CA PRO A 171 19.47 10.21 28.36
C PRO A 171 20.06 9.97 26.96
N GLU A 172 20.53 11.04 26.33
CA GLU A 172 21.14 11.01 24.99
C GLU A 172 22.20 9.91 24.84
N VAL A 173 23.06 9.75 25.85
CA VAL A 173 24.16 8.76 25.87
C VAL A 173 23.69 7.29 25.88
N ALA A 174 22.41 7.04 26.12
CA ALA A 174 21.80 5.71 26.15
C ALA A 174 20.73 5.52 25.06
N LEU A 175 20.56 6.50 24.18
CA LEU A 175 19.49 6.50 23.19
C LEU A 175 19.64 5.37 22.17
N ASP A 176 20.87 5.11 21.71
CA ASP A 176 21.16 4.01 20.76
C ASP A 176 20.78 2.65 21.35
N TYR A 177 21.14 2.40 22.63
CA TYR A 177 20.72 1.18 23.32
C TYR A 177 19.20 1.04 23.37
N ALA A 178 18.49 2.13 23.67
CA ALA A 178 17.04 2.12 23.74
C ALA A 178 16.40 1.81 22.37
N ILE A 179 16.92 2.38 21.30
CA ILE A 179 16.38 2.19 19.94
C ILE A 179 16.66 0.78 19.42
N ASP A 180 17.86 0.25 19.65
CA ASP A 180 18.20 -1.13 19.30
C ASP A 180 17.30 -2.11 20.05
N LEU A 181 17.14 -1.92 21.36
CA LEU A 181 16.24 -2.74 22.18
C LEU A 181 14.79 -2.63 21.71
N LEU A 182 14.31 -1.42 21.38
CA LEU A 182 12.98 -1.20 20.86
C LEU A 182 12.76 -1.92 19.52
N THR A 183 13.75 -1.86 18.62
CA THR A 183 13.74 -2.54 17.32
C THR A 183 13.68 -4.05 17.50
N TRP A 184 14.57 -4.61 18.31
CA TRP A 184 14.63 -6.06 18.55
C TRP A 184 13.39 -6.58 19.26
N THR A 185 12.89 -5.84 20.24
CA THR A 185 11.69 -6.22 20.99
C THR A 185 10.47 -6.20 20.08
N THR A 186 10.30 -5.15 19.28
CA THR A 186 9.20 -5.03 18.32
C THR A 186 9.24 -6.17 17.28
N GLY A 187 10.42 -6.46 16.73
CA GLY A 187 10.59 -7.54 15.75
C GLY A 187 10.37 -8.95 16.30
N ASN A 188 10.32 -9.12 17.63
CA ASN A 188 10.06 -10.41 18.30
C ASN A 188 8.66 -10.50 18.93
N LEU A 189 7.80 -9.50 18.71
CA LEU A 189 6.41 -9.58 19.17
C LEU A 189 5.68 -10.74 18.46
N THR A 190 4.84 -11.45 19.22
CA THR A 190 3.93 -12.41 18.61
C THR A 190 2.84 -11.68 17.80
N ALA A 191 2.22 -12.38 16.85
CA ALA A 191 1.11 -11.82 16.08
C ALA A 191 -0.08 -11.35 16.94
N ILE A 192 -0.24 -11.92 18.15
CA ILE A 192 -1.27 -11.48 19.11
C ILE A 192 -0.85 -10.16 19.78
N GLN A 193 0.39 -10.09 20.26
CA GLN A 193 0.91 -8.89 20.92
C GLN A 193 0.97 -7.70 19.98
N LEU A 194 1.41 -7.89 18.73
CA LEU A 194 1.49 -6.83 17.72
C LEU A 194 0.14 -6.10 17.51
N LYS A 195 -0.96 -6.79 17.79
CA LYS A 195 -2.33 -6.31 17.58
C LYS A 195 -3.00 -5.83 18.86
N ASP A 196 -2.39 -5.92 20.03
CA ASP A 196 -3.03 -5.54 21.27
C ASP A 196 -3.07 -4.01 21.47
N ASP A 197 -3.77 -3.55 22.51
CA ASP A 197 -3.93 -2.12 22.76
C ASP A 197 -2.63 -1.48 23.26
N LEU A 198 -1.72 -2.28 23.85
CA LEU A 198 -0.42 -1.80 24.28
C LEU A 198 0.48 -1.51 23.07
N SER A 199 0.41 -2.33 22.01
CA SER A 199 1.08 -2.01 20.74
C SER A 199 0.54 -0.75 20.06
N LEU A 200 -0.75 -0.46 20.19
CA LEU A 200 -1.31 0.82 19.71
C LEU A 200 -0.76 2.02 20.49
N GLU A 201 -0.61 1.88 21.82
CA GLU A 201 0.03 2.89 22.67
C GLU A 201 1.52 3.05 22.33
N THR A 202 2.27 1.95 22.24
CA THR A 202 3.68 1.93 21.80
C THR A 202 3.85 2.64 20.46
N PHE A 203 3.03 2.30 19.45
CA PHE A 203 3.06 2.95 18.14
C PHE A 203 2.80 4.45 18.23
N THR A 204 1.83 4.86 19.04
CA THR A 204 1.49 6.28 19.25
C THR A 204 2.66 7.04 19.89
N ASN A 205 3.32 6.44 20.89
CA ASN A 205 4.49 7.03 21.54
C ASN A 205 5.64 7.20 20.55
N ILE A 206 5.96 6.18 19.75
CA ILE A 206 7.03 6.24 18.75
C ILE A 206 6.72 7.27 17.67
N LEU A 207 5.46 7.35 17.20
CA LEU A 207 5.05 8.36 16.23
C LEU A 207 5.22 9.78 16.77
N ASN A 208 4.88 10.00 18.04
CA ASN A 208 5.07 11.30 18.68
C ASN A 208 6.55 11.64 18.84
N VAL A 209 7.42 10.66 19.12
CA VAL A 209 8.88 10.84 19.17
C VAL A 209 9.42 11.19 17.79
N ALA A 210 9.04 10.44 16.75
CA ALA A 210 9.48 10.70 15.38
C ALA A 210 9.11 12.12 14.88
N LEU A 211 7.96 12.65 15.32
CA LEU A 211 7.51 14.00 14.98
C LEU A 211 8.21 15.13 15.77
N GLN A 212 8.95 14.82 16.85
CA GLN A 212 9.65 15.82 17.68
C GLN A 212 11.03 16.22 17.16
N TYR A 213 11.45 15.67 16.01
CA TYR A 213 12.70 15.95 15.29
C TYR A 213 13.97 15.43 15.96
N ASP A 214 14.45 14.29 15.47
CA ASP A 214 15.81 13.76 15.65
C ASP A 214 16.32 13.36 14.26
N GLU A 215 17.36 13.99 13.74
CA GLU A 215 17.91 13.68 12.40
C GLU A 215 18.69 12.37 12.38
N GLU A 216 19.34 11.99 13.48
CA GLU A 216 20.31 10.90 13.49
C GLU A 216 19.61 9.53 13.51
N ARG A 217 18.44 9.45 14.17
CA ARG A 217 17.71 8.19 14.41
C ARG A 217 16.34 8.12 13.74
N TYR A 218 16.07 9.05 12.81
CA TYR A 218 14.76 9.20 12.20
C TYR A 218 14.31 7.93 11.46
N HIS A 219 15.25 7.28 10.75
CA HIS A 219 14.99 6.09 9.95
C HIS A 219 14.59 4.90 10.81
N GLU A 220 15.20 4.75 11.98
CA GLU A 220 14.92 3.68 12.93
C GLU A 220 13.49 3.79 13.46
N TYR A 221 13.06 4.98 13.87
CA TYR A 221 11.67 5.21 14.30
C TYR A 221 10.68 4.90 13.18
N VAL A 222 10.96 5.38 11.96
CA VAL A 222 10.10 5.13 10.80
C VAL A 222 10.06 3.64 10.44
N ALA A 223 11.19 2.92 10.54
CA ALA A 223 11.25 1.49 10.30
C ALA A 223 10.41 0.69 11.30
N ILE A 224 10.45 1.06 12.59
CA ILE A 224 9.64 0.43 13.63
C ILE A 224 8.15 0.70 13.37
N LEU A 225 7.76 1.93 13.03
CA LEU A 225 6.38 2.27 12.68
C LEU A 225 5.92 1.50 11.44
N ALA A 226 6.74 1.44 10.40
CA ALA A 226 6.45 0.69 9.19
C ALA A 226 6.25 -0.81 9.48
N HIS A 227 7.00 -1.39 10.42
CA HIS A 227 6.84 -2.78 10.83
C HIS A 227 5.45 -3.06 11.41
N TYR A 228 4.96 -2.23 12.33
CA TYR A 228 3.60 -2.34 12.87
C TYR A 228 2.53 -2.26 11.78
N LEU A 229 2.73 -1.36 10.81
CA LEU A 229 1.77 -1.11 9.73
C LEU A 229 1.69 -2.21 8.68
N GLN A 230 2.53 -3.25 8.74
CA GLN A 230 2.44 -4.40 7.83
C GLN A 230 1.21 -5.28 8.11
N ASP A 231 0.64 -5.22 9.33
CA ASP A 231 -0.51 -6.05 9.71
C ASP A 231 -1.86 -5.37 9.40
N PRO A 232 -2.76 -5.99 8.62
CA PRO A 232 -4.05 -5.39 8.26
C PRO A 232 -5.02 -5.17 9.44
N GLU A 233 -4.95 -5.99 10.49
CA GLU A 233 -5.78 -5.79 11.68
C GLU A 233 -5.27 -4.59 12.49
N PHE A 234 -3.95 -4.41 12.57
CA PHE A 234 -3.36 -3.22 13.18
C PHE A 234 -3.70 -1.95 12.39
N GLN A 235 -3.68 -1.98 11.05
CA GLN A 235 -4.11 -0.86 10.21
C GLN A 235 -5.54 -0.38 10.53
N GLN A 236 -6.47 -1.30 10.86
CA GLN A 236 -7.83 -0.95 11.29
C GLN A 236 -7.83 -0.18 12.62
N LYS A 237 -6.94 -0.54 13.56
CA LYS A 237 -6.79 0.15 14.85
C LYS A 237 -6.17 1.54 14.70
N VAL A 238 -5.28 1.73 13.73
CA VAL A 238 -4.61 3.01 13.47
C VAL A 238 -5.52 4.03 12.78
N ALA A 239 -6.66 3.60 12.22
CA ALA A 239 -7.66 4.44 11.56
C ALA A 239 -8.46 5.34 12.53
N VAL A 240 -7.77 6.06 13.42
CA VAL A 240 -8.30 7.02 14.39
C VAL A 240 -7.87 8.44 13.98
N PRO A 241 -8.76 9.45 13.99
CA PRO A 241 -8.49 10.75 13.37
C PRO A 241 -7.15 11.41 13.72
N ASN A 242 -6.84 11.59 15.01
CA ASN A 242 -5.60 12.26 15.43
C ASN A 242 -4.36 11.43 15.12
N LEU A 243 -4.43 10.12 15.34
CA LEU A 243 -3.32 9.21 15.11
C LEU A 243 -2.96 9.14 13.63
N PHE A 244 -3.98 9.02 12.78
CA PHE A 244 -3.81 8.99 11.33
C PHE A 244 -3.35 10.33 10.76
N ASP A 245 -3.82 11.46 11.31
CA ASP A 245 -3.33 12.79 10.93
C ASP A 245 -1.83 12.97 11.22
N ASN A 246 -1.37 12.46 12.37
CA ASN A 246 0.05 12.42 12.71
C ASN A 246 0.85 11.53 11.76
N LEU A 247 0.31 10.36 11.39
CA LEU A 247 0.95 9.45 10.43
C LEU A 247 1.08 10.06 9.03
N VAL A 248 0.05 10.76 8.55
CA VAL A 248 0.11 11.53 7.30
C VAL A 248 1.18 12.62 7.40
N SER A 249 1.28 13.30 8.55
CA SER A 249 2.29 14.34 8.76
C SER A 249 3.70 13.77 8.73
N LEU A 250 3.92 12.60 9.35
CA LEU A 250 5.19 11.87 9.30
C LEU A 250 5.56 11.50 7.86
N MET A 251 4.63 10.95 7.07
CA MET A 251 4.91 10.59 5.67
C MET A 251 5.34 11.82 4.85
N LEU A 252 4.64 12.94 5.00
CA LEU A 252 4.96 14.18 4.28
C LEU A 252 6.31 14.78 4.73
N ASP A 253 6.60 14.74 6.02
CA ASP A 253 7.88 15.15 6.57
C ASP A 253 9.02 14.26 6.05
N PHE A 254 8.83 12.93 6.08
CA PHE A 254 9.80 11.97 5.56
C PHE A 254 10.10 12.20 4.07
N GLU A 255 9.06 12.34 3.24
CA GLU A 255 9.23 12.64 1.81
C GLU A 255 10.02 13.94 1.57
N SER A 256 9.84 14.96 2.41
CA SER A 256 10.54 16.24 2.25
C SER A 256 12.06 16.16 2.46
N ARG A 257 12.55 15.09 3.10
CA ARG A 257 13.97 14.83 3.38
C ARG A 257 14.64 13.96 2.32
N VAL A 258 13.85 13.40 1.40
CA VAL A 258 14.32 12.44 0.40
C VAL A 258 14.83 13.18 -0.83
N THR A 259 15.89 12.66 -1.45
CA THR A 259 16.50 13.29 -2.63
C THR A 259 15.62 13.12 -3.87
N SER A 260 15.78 13.99 -4.88
CA SER A 260 15.05 13.85 -6.15
C SER A 260 15.31 12.50 -6.86
N GLU A 261 16.50 11.92 -6.69
CA GLU A 261 16.84 10.59 -7.25
C GLU A 261 16.07 9.48 -6.55
N ASP A 262 16.00 9.52 -5.22
CA ASP A 262 15.21 8.60 -4.42
C ASP A 262 13.70 8.74 -4.74
N ILE A 263 13.20 9.96 -4.97
CA ILE A 263 11.80 10.21 -5.35
C ILE A 263 11.44 9.47 -6.65
N GLU A 264 12.30 9.52 -7.66
CA GLU A 264 12.10 8.79 -8.91
C GLU A 264 12.09 7.26 -8.67
N ALA A 265 13.00 6.77 -7.83
CA ALA A 265 13.05 5.36 -7.47
C ALA A 265 11.80 4.91 -6.70
N VAL A 266 11.23 5.75 -5.83
CA VAL A 266 9.97 5.48 -5.13
C VAL A 266 8.81 5.38 -6.12
N PHE A 267 8.73 6.27 -7.11
CA PHE A 267 7.71 6.16 -8.16
C PHE A 267 7.80 4.85 -8.93
N LYS A 268 9.03 4.37 -9.19
CA LYS A 268 9.27 3.09 -9.84
C LYS A 268 8.78 1.92 -8.96
N GLU A 269 9.02 1.95 -7.66
CA GLU A 269 8.57 0.91 -6.73
C GLU A 269 7.04 0.92 -6.51
N LEU A 270 6.40 2.09 -6.55
CA LEU A 270 4.94 2.23 -6.48
C LEU A 270 4.22 1.83 -7.78
N SER A 271 4.94 1.63 -8.88
CA SER A 271 4.34 1.29 -10.17
C SER A 271 3.84 -0.16 -10.18
N ILE A 272 2.61 -0.36 -10.68
CA ILE A 272 1.98 -1.69 -10.77
C ILE A 272 2.68 -2.57 -11.80
N THR A 273 3.08 -1.98 -12.92
CA THR A 273 3.82 -2.67 -13.97
C THR A 273 5.31 -2.55 -13.67
N LYS A 274 5.89 -3.56 -13.02
CA LYS A 274 7.35 -3.67 -12.88
C LYS A 274 7.94 -4.20 -14.18
N SER A 275 8.96 -3.54 -14.73
CA SER A 275 9.70 -4.08 -15.87
C SER A 275 10.58 -5.25 -15.38
N ASP A 276 10.82 -6.27 -16.19
CA ASP A 276 11.67 -7.42 -15.79
C ASP A 276 13.11 -7.02 -15.40
N GLU A 277 13.51 -5.78 -15.70
CA GLU A 277 14.79 -5.16 -15.34
C GLU A 277 14.72 -4.23 -14.10
N THR A 278 13.61 -4.18 -13.35
CA THR A 278 13.58 -3.47 -12.07
C THR A 278 14.44 -4.19 -11.06
N THR A 279 15.69 -3.74 -10.91
CA THR A 279 16.45 -3.93 -9.68
C THR A 279 15.61 -3.33 -8.54
N VAL A 280 15.26 -4.15 -7.55
CA VAL A 280 14.69 -3.67 -6.29
C VAL A 280 15.65 -2.63 -5.76
N SER A 281 15.14 -1.44 -5.44
CA SER A 281 16.01 -0.41 -4.87
C SER A 281 16.33 -0.76 -3.43
N ASP A 282 17.62 -0.93 -3.12
CA ASP A 282 18.10 -1.29 -1.77
C ASP A 282 18.23 -0.07 -0.84
N GLY A 283 17.82 1.12 -1.28
CA GLY A 283 17.92 2.35 -0.48
C GLY A 283 16.89 2.40 0.66
N THR A 284 17.35 2.56 1.91
CA THR A 284 16.48 2.63 3.10
C THR A 284 15.38 3.69 2.97
N ASN A 285 15.70 4.90 2.47
CA ASN A 285 14.72 5.96 2.19
C ASN A 285 13.60 5.48 1.28
N ILE A 286 13.98 4.80 0.20
CA ILE A 286 13.06 4.36 -0.85
C ILE A 286 12.14 3.29 -0.30
N LEU A 287 12.69 2.30 0.43
CA LEU A 287 11.93 1.24 1.06
C LEU A 287 10.94 1.80 2.08
N LEU A 288 11.40 2.63 3.02
CA LEU A 288 10.57 3.17 4.09
C LEU A 288 9.47 4.09 3.56
N LEU A 289 9.77 5.02 2.64
CA LEU A 289 8.74 5.89 2.06
C LEU A 289 7.70 5.08 1.27
N THR A 290 8.13 4.09 0.49
CA THR A 290 7.23 3.19 -0.22
C THR A 290 6.31 2.42 0.74
N GLN A 291 6.85 1.90 1.84
CA GLN A 291 6.08 1.21 2.87
C GLN A 291 5.07 2.14 3.56
N LEU A 292 5.47 3.37 3.90
CA LEU A 292 4.57 4.36 4.50
C LEU A 292 3.41 4.71 3.56
N ILE A 293 3.69 5.00 2.29
CA ILE A 293 2.68 5.34 1.28
C ILE A 293 1.68 4.20 1.11
N ASN A 294 2.18 2.97 0.96
CA ASN A 294 1.33 1.78 0.81
C ASN A 294 0.51 1.50 2.07
N SER A 295 1.10 1.68 3.25
CA SER A 295 0.40 1.47 4.52
C SER A 295 -0.71 2.48 4.77
N ILE A 296 -0.47 3.76 4.50
CA ILE A 296 -1.48 4.82 4.65
C ILE A 296 -2.60 4.62 3.61
N ALA A 297 -2.24 4.25 2.38
CA ALA A 297 -3.21 3.87 1.36
C ALA A 297 -4.05 2.66 1.81
N ALA A 298 -3.43 1.63 2.40
CA ALA A 298 -4.12 0.45 2.92
C ALA A 298 -5.05 0.79 4.09
N ILE A 299 -4.62 1.61 5.05
CA ILE A 299 -5.47 2.13 6.13
C ILE A 299 -6.70 2.82 5.55
N SER A 300 -6.55 3.63 4.50
CA SER A 300 -7.68 4.33 3.89
C SER A 300 -8.70 3.41 3.20
N ALA A 301 -8.32 2.18 2.89
CA ALA A 301 -9.21 1.16 2.31
C ALA A 301 -9.96 0.35 3.38
N THR A 302 -9.71 0.61 4.67
CA THR A 302 -10.35 -0.12 5.77
C THR A 302 -11.77 0.36 6.10
N ASP A 303 -12.60 -0.55 6.61
CA ASP A 303 -13.92 -0.21 7.14
C ASP A 303 -13.86 0.79 8.31
N ALA A 304 -12.83 0.70 9.16
CA ALA A 304 -12.62 1.64 10.26
C ALA A 304 -12.38 3.06 9.76
N PHE A 305 -11.60 3.22 8.68
CA PHE A 305 -11.39 4.52 8.05
C PHE A 305 -12.68 5.07 7.45
N ALA A 306 -13.42 4.26 6.67
CA ALA A 306 -14.69 4.70 6.08
C ALA A 306 -15.73 5.16 7.12
N LYS A 307 -15.68 4.63 8.35
CA LYS A 307 -16.57 5.03 9.46
C LYS A 307 -16.10 6.29 10.19
N SER A 308 -14.79 6.54 10.24
CA SER A 308 -14.19 7.56 11.10
C SER A 308 -13.80 8.83 10.36
N PHE A 309 -13.74 8.80 9.03
CA PHE A 309 -13.29 9.91 8.20
C PHE A 309 -14.35 10.33 7.18
N SER A 310 -14.32 11.62 6.87
CA SER A 310 -15.12 12.27 5.84
C SER A 310 -14.23 13.23 5.04
N VAL A 311 -14.78 13.77 3.95
CA VAL A 311 -14.09 14.77 3.10
C VAL A 311 -13.68 16.05 3.85
N THR A 312 -14.22 16.30 5.04
CA THR A 312 -13.92 17.47 5.89
C THR A 312 -12.93 17.16 7.02
N SER A 313 -12.42 15.94 7.10
CA SER A 313 -11.48 15.54 8.17
C SER A 313 -10.11 16.18 7.98
N GLN A 314 -9.42 16.54 9.06
CA GLN A 314 -8.15 17.27 9.01
C GLN A 314 -7.06 16.53 8.21
N ALA A 315 -6.91 15.22 8.41
CA ALA A 315 -5.97 14.41 7.62
C ALA A 315 -6.29 14.46 6.11
N VAL A 316 -7.58 14.45 5.76
CA VAL A 316 -8.06 14.53 4.38
C VAL A 316 -7.79 15.91 3.79
N GLU A 317 -7.91 16.98 4.58
CA GLU A 317 -7.53 18.34 4.19
C GLU A 317 -6.03 18.44 3.85
N LYS A 318 -5.14 17.86 4.67
CA LYS A 318 -3.68 17.83 4.38
C LYS A 318 -3.38 17.12 3.06
N ILE A 319 -3.99 15.96 2.86
CA ILE A 319 -3.83 15.17 1.64
C ILE A 319 -4.40 15.91 0.41
N ARG A 320 -5.52 16.62 0.56
CA ARG A 320 -6.08 17.45 -0.52
C ARG A 320 -5.20 18.66 -0.84
N ALA A 321 -4.58 19.27 0.16
CA ALA A 321 -3.59 20.32 -0.05
C ALA A 321 -2.39 19.78 -0.83
N LYS A 322 -1.93 18.57 -0.50
CA LYS A 322 -0.86 17.88 -1.23
C LYS A 322 -1.22 17.62 -2.70
N LEU A 323 -2.46 17.20 -2.98
CA LEU A 323 -2.92 16.98 -4.36
C LEU A 323 -2.81 18.25 -5.23
N ARG A 324 -2.96 19.44 -4.63
CA ARG A 324 -2.87 20.74 -5.32
C ARG A 324 -1.44 21.29 -5.43
N ALA A 325 -0.44 20.56 -4.92
CA ALA A 325 0.94 20.98 -5.05
C ALA A 325 1.40 20.90 -6.52
N PRO A 326 2.23 21.85 -6.99
CA PRO A 326 2.59 21.93 -8.41
C PRO A 326 3.58 20.86 -8.89
N ALA A 327 4.21 20.12 -7.96
CA ALA A 327 5.19 19.09 -8.28
C ALA A 327 4.61 17.70 -8.01
N ASP A 328 4.77 16.80 -8.98
CA ASP A 328 4.52 15.38 -8.79
C ASP A 328 5.39 14.86 -7.65
N SER A 329 4.79 14.07 -6.76
CA SER A 329 5.51 13.42 -5.68
C SER A 329 4.82 12.10 -5.30
N PRO A 330 5.56 11.12 -4.74
CA PRO A 330 5.02 9.85 -4.31
C PRO A 330 3.79 9.96 -3.38
N SER A 331 3.77 10.92 -2.46
CA SER A 331 2.61 11.16 -1.58
C SER A 331 1.36 11.63 -2.34
N THR A 332 1.50 12.18 -3.56
CA THR A 332 0.36 12.46 -4.45
C THR A 332 -0.32 11.16 -4.91
N VAL A 333 0.42 10.05 -5.05
CA VAL A 333 -0.17 8.72 -5.31
C VAL A 333 -1.06 8.31 -4.13
N CYS A 334 -0.54 8.43 -2.91
CA CYS A 334 -1.30 8.19 -1.69
C CYS A 334 -2.57 9.05 -1.65
N ALA A 335 -2.45 10.33 -1.99
CA ALA A 335 -3.56 11.27 -2.02
C ALA A 335 -4.69 10.82 -2.95
N CYS A 336 -4.34 10.42 -4.18
CA CYS A 336 -5.31 9.90 -5.15
C CYS A 336 -6.02 8.65 -4.62
N VAL A 337 -5.27 7.70 -4.03
CA VAL A 337 -5.86 6.46 -3.49
C VAL A 337 -6.79 6.75 -2.32
N MET A 338 -6.35 7.55 -1.34
CA MET A 338 -7.15 7.87 -0.16
C MET A 338 -8.43 8.61 -0.51
N LEU A 339 -8.35 9.62 -1.38
CA LEU A 339 -9.52 10.38 -1.81
C LEU A 339 -10.45 9.54 -2.70
N GLY A 340 -9.90 8.65 -3.52
CA GLY A 340 -10.67 7.64 -4.25
C GLY A 340 -11.44 6.70 -3.33
N ASN A 341 -10.81 6.25 -2.24
CA ASN A 341 -11.46 5.41 -1.22
C ASN A 341 -12.52 6.17 -0.38
N LEU A 342 -12.50 7.51 -0.37
CA LEU A 342 -13.57 8.32 0.21
C LEU A 342 -14.72 8.59 -0.77
N ALA A 343 -14.48 8.46 -2.07
CA ALA A 343 -15.46 8.66 -3.14
C ALA A 343 -16.41 7.44 -3.27
N MET A 344 -17.09 7.12 -2.16
CA MET A 344 -17.86 5.88 -1.98
C MET A 344 -19.35 6.01 -2.32
N SER A 345 -19.86 7.23 -2.50
CA SER A 345 -21.25 7.48 -2.87
C SER A 345 -21.36 8.55 -3.96
N ASP A 346 -22.51 8.58 -4.64
CA ASP A 346 -22.78 9.58 -5.66
C ASP A 346 -22.76 10.98 -5.06
N GLU A 347 -23.29 11.18 -3.86
CA GLU A 347 -23.32 12.47 -3.17
C GLU A 347 -21.92 13.02 -2.92
N ILE A 348 -21.01 12.18 -2.39
CA ILE A 348 -19.63 12.60 -2.13
C ILE A 348 -18.92 12.92 -3.46
N CYS A 349 -19.12 12.10 -4.49
CA CYS A 349 -18.53 12.35 -5.81
C CYS A 349 -19.06 13.65 -6.43
N ILE A 350 -20.33 13.99 -6.21
CA ILE A 350 -20.94 15.24 -6.66
C ILE A 350 -20.33 16.43 -5.93
N ASP A 351 -20.18 16.36 -4.60
CA ASP A 351 -19.57 17.44 -3.81
C ASP A 351 -18.09 17.65 -4.19
N MET A 352 -17.35 16.55 -4.42
CA MET A 352 -15.96 16.60 -4.89
C MET A 352 -15.81 17.33 -6.23
N VAL A 353 -16.77 17.18 -7.14
CA VAL A 353 -16.76 17.85 -8.45
C VAL A 353 -17.27 19.29 -8.35
N SER A 354 -18.46 19.47 -7.75
CA SER A 354 -19.21 20.74 -7.80
C SER A 354 -18.81 21.76 -6.74
N ILE A 355 -18.31 21.32 -5.58
CA ILE A 355 -17.91 22.20 -4.47
C ILE A 355 -16.40 22.28 -4.37
N MET A 356 -15.71 21.13 -4.42
CA MET A 356 -14.27 21.06 -4.19
C MET A 356 -13.42 21.25 -5.45
N GLU A 357 -14.06 21.17 -6.63
CA GLU A 357 -13.45 21.27 -7.96
C GLU A 357 -12.24 20.34 -8.17
N ILE A 358 -12.22 19.19 -7.48
CA ILE A 358 -11.04 18.32 -7.46
C ILE A 358 -10.69 17.74 -8.82
N HIS A 359 -11.70 17.64 -9.68
CA HIS A 359 -11.57 17.19 -11.05
C HIS A 359 -10.63 18.06 -11.89
N VAL A 360 -10.51 19.36 -11.60
CA VAL A 360 -9.60 20.27 -12.31
C VAL A 360 -8.15 19.86 -12.07
N THR A 361 -7.77 19.68 -10.81
CA THR A 361 -6.42 19.24 -10.41
C THR A 361 -6.12 17.84 -10.94
N LEU A 362 -7.08 16.92 -10.90
CA LEU A 362 -6.88 15.58 -11.46
C LEU A 362 -6.71 15.60 -12.98
N ILE A 363 -7.46 16.43 -13.71
CA ILE A 363 -7.28 16.59 -15.17
C ILE A 363 -5.89 17.14 -15.48
N GLU A 364 -5.39 18.08 -14.68
CA GLU A 364 -4.02 18.60 -14.80
C GLU A 364 -2.98 17.49 -14.61
N ILE A 365 -3.01 16.77 -13.48
CA ILE A 365 -2.12 15.63 -13.18
C ILE A 365 -2.16 14.60 -14.31
N LEU A 366 -3.37 14.20 -14.71
CA LEU A 366 -3.54 13.23 -15.77
C LEU A 366 -2.91 13.72 -17.06
N SER A 367 -3.00 15.02 -17.37
CA SER A 367 -2.52 15.59 -18.63
C SER A 367 -1.01 15.81 -18.68
N SER A 368 -0.36 16.09 -17.55
CA SER A 368 1.05 16.48 -17.48
C SER A 368 1.99 15.40 -16.92
N SER A 369 1.51 14.52 -16.05
CA SER A 369 2.38 13.55 -15.36
C SER A 369 2.95 12.49 -16.29
N GLY A 370 4.21 12.14 -16.06
CA GLY A 370 4.91 11.03 -16.73
C GLY A 370 4.99 9.75 -15.90
N HIS A 371 4.58 9.77 -14.62
CA HIS A 371 4.79 8.65 -13.71
C HIS A 371 3.62 7.66 -13.76
N PRO A 372 3.84 6.39 -14.16
CA PRO A 372 2.76 5.41 -14.31
C PRO A 372 1.95 5.17 -13.02
N ALA A 373 2.61 5.09 -11.86
CA ALA A 373 1.95 4.93 -10.56
C ALA A 373 0.95 6.05 -10.27
N LEU A 374 1.35 7.31 -10.49
CA LEU A 374 0.49 8.47 -10.27
C LEU A 374 -0.66 8.54 -11.28
N LEU A 375 -0.38 8.30 -12.57
CA LEU A 375 -1.42 8.24 -13.59
C LEU A 375 -2.45 7.14 -13.30
N PHE A 376 -2.02 5.97 -12.85
CA PHE A 376 -2.93 4.89 -12.51
C PHE A 376 -3.80 5.25 -11.29
N ALA A 377 -3.20 5.78 -10.22
CA ALA A 377 -3.96 6.20 -9.03
C ALA A 377 -4.94 7.35 -9.36
N ALA A 378 -4.51 8.34 -10.14
CA ALA A 378 -5.35 9.47 -10.54
C ALA A 378 -6.49 9.05 -11.48
N THR A 379 -6.26 8.12 -12.43
CA THR A 379 -7.33 7.60 -13.29
C THR A 379 -8.33 6.76 -12.48
N GLY A 380 -7.84 5.94 -11.54
CA GLY A 380 -8.69 5.22 -10.59
C GLY A 380 -9.62 6.16 -9.82
N PHE A 381 -9.07 7.22 -9.21
CA PHE A 381 -9.86 8.23 -8.49
C PHE A 381 -10.83 8.98 -9.42
N MET A 382 -10.35 9.52 -10.55
CA MET A 382 -11.21 10.24 -11.50
C MET A 382 -12.37 9.37 -11.99
N ARG A 383 -12.15 8.06 -12.18
CA ARG A 383 -13.22 7.14 -12.60
C ARG A 383 -14.38 7.12 -11.61
N HIS A 384 -14.14 7.21 -10.30
CA HIS A 384 -15.21 7.32 -9.30
C HIS A 384 -16.08 8.54 -9.57
N LEU A 385 -15.46 9.69 -9.90
CA LEU A 385 -16.17 10.94 -10.17
C LEU A 385 -17.03 10.89 -11.44
N THR A 386 -16.79 9.93 -12.35
CA THR A 386 -17.58 9.72 -13.58
C THR A 386 -18.88 8.92 -13.36
N PHE A 387 -19.05 8.27 -12.19
CA PHE A 387 -20.24 7.45 -11.93
C PHE A 387 -21.53 8.28 -11.85
N PRO A 388 -21.60 9.37 -11.06
CA PRO A 388 -22.81 10.18 -10.98
C PRO A 388 -23.15 10.81 -12.34
N GLU A 389 -24.39 10.65 -12.80
CA GLU A 389 -24.78 11.14 -14.13
C GLU A 389 -24.63 12.66 -14.26
N VAL A 390 -24.92 13.39 -13.16
CA VAL A 390 -24.84 14.85 -13.10
C VAL A 390 -23.43 15.41 -13.28
N ASN A 391 -22.40 14.63 -12.95
CA ASN A 391 -21.01 15.05 -13.09
C ASN A 391 -20.54 14.97 -14.55
N ARG A 392 -21.10 14.07 -15.37
CA ARG A 392 -20.53 13.69 -16.67
C ARG A 392 -20.37 14.88 -17.62
N SER A 393 -21.37 15.76 -17.72
CA SER A 393 -21.29 16.95 -18.60
C SER A 393 -20.28 17.96 -18.08
N VAL A 394 -20.17 18.14 -16.75
CA VAL A 394 -19.19 19.04 -16.12
C VAL A 394 -17.77 18.54 -16.42
N LEU A 395 -17.53 17.24 -16.19
CA LEU A 395 -16.24 16.60 -16.46
C LEU A 395 -15.87 16.65 -17.96
N GLY A 396 -16.84 16.41 -18.84
CA GLY A 396 -16.64 16.53 -20.29
C GLY A 396 -16.35 17.97 -20.74
N ASN A 397 -16.90 18.98 -20.06
CA ASN A 397 -16.60 20.39 -20.31
C ASN A 397 -15.25 20.82 -19.76
N ALA A 398 -14.79 20.19 -18.66
CA ALA A 398 -13.48 20.44 -18.07
C ALA A 398 -12.31 19.83 -18.89
N GLY A 399 -12.60 19.13 -19.99
CA GLY A 399 -11.58 18.56 -20.87
C GLY A 399 -11.25 17.08 -20.61
N LEU A 400 -12.00 16.38 -19.76
CA LEU A 400 -11.68 14.99 -19.42
C LEU A 400 -11.74 14.04 -20.63
N LEU A 401 -12.60 14.31 -21.62
CA LEU A 401 -12.67 13.52 -22.86
C LEU A 401 -11.35 13.58 -23.64
N GLN A 402 -10.80 14.79 -23.82
CA GLN A 402 -9.51 15.06 -24.46
C GLN A 402 -8.37 14.37 -23.68
N THR A 403 -8.36 14.52 -22.36
CA THR A 403 -7.37 13.88 -21.48
C THR A 403 -7.41 12.37 -21.60
N CYS A 404 -8.60 11.75 -21.64
CA CYS A 404 -8.73 10.30 -21.86
C CYS A 404 -8.17 9.90 -23.23
N CYS A 405 -8.48 10.62 -24.30
CA CYS A 405 -7.92 10.34 -25.63
C CYS A 405 -6.39 10.36 -25.64
N ARG A 406 -5.76 11.30 -24.92
CA ARG A 406 -4.30 11.33 -24.75
C ARG A 406 -3.78 10.11 -23.97
N LEU A 407 -4.42 9.76 -22.86
CA LEU A 407 -4.04 8.60 -22.03
C LEU A 407 -4.10 7.27 -22.79
N LEU A 408 -5.03 7.12 -23.73
CA LEU A 408 -5.12 5.92 -24.58
C LEU A 408 -3.86 5.68 -25.44
N LYS A 409 -3.06 6.71 -25.70
CA LYS A 409 -1.80 6.62 -26.47
C LYS A 409 -0.59 6.17 -25.63
N LEU A 410 -0.72 6.13 -24.30
CA LEU A 410 0.37 5.70 -23.43
C LEU A 410 0.65 4.19 -23.58
N SER A 411 1.84 3.75 -23.20
CA SER A 411 2.24 2.35 -23.28
C SER A 411 1.68 1.47 -22.16
N ASP A 412 1.41 2.05 -20.98
CA ASP A 412 0.92 1.29 -19.82
C ASP A 412 -0.52 0.78 -20.06
N PRO A 413 -0.74 -0.54 -20.17
CA PRO A 413 -2.05 -1.10 -20.45
C PRO A 413 -3.08 -0.84 -19.34
N SER A 414 -2.62 -0.67 -18.09
CA SER A 414 -3.46 -0.38 -16.93
C SER A 414 -4.07 1.02 -17.04
N VAL A 415 -3.24 2.01 -17.36
CA VAL A 415 -3.68 3.41 -17.53
C VAL A 415 -4.61 3.56 -18.73
N ARG A 416 -4.29 2.90 -19.87
CA ARG A 416 -5.18 2.87 -21.05
C ARG A 416 -6.54 2.26 -20.72
N GLY A 417 -6.54 1.18 -19.94
CA GLY A 417 -7.74 0.49 -19.48
C GLY A 417 -8.68 1.40 -18.68
N GLU A 418 -8.13 2.09 -17.68
CA GLU A 418 -8.90 3.03 -16.87
C GLU A 418 -9.41 4.23 -17.69
N ALA A 419 -8.60 4.77 -18.61
CA ALA A 419 -9.03 5.84 -19.51
C ALA A 419 -10.21 5.41 -20.41
N ALA A 420 -10.16 4.19 -20.96
CA ALA A 420 -11.26 3.63 -21.75
C ALA A 420 -12.53 3.43 -20.91
N ALA A 421 -12.41 2.97 -19.67
CA ALA A 421 -13.54 2.82 -18.75
C ALA A 421 -14.17 4.16 -18.37
N MET A 422 -13.36 5.22 -18.18
CA MET A 422 -13.86 6.58 -17.97
C MET A 422 -14.62 7.10 -19.19
N LEU A 423 -14.11 6.90 -20.41
CA LEU A 423 -14.81 7.28 -21.65
C LEU A 423 -16.18 6.59 -21.75
N ALA A 424 -16.23 5.29 -21.50
CA ALA A 424 -17.49 4.53 -21.50
C ALA A 424 -18.52 5.12 -20.53
N LYS A 425 -18.09 5.55 -19.34
CA LYS A 425 -18.97 6.20 -18.36
C LYS A 425 -19.40 7.59 -18.77
N LEU A 426 -18.48 8.41 -19.28
CA LEU A 426 -18.76 9.79 -19.68
C LEU A 426 -19.81 9.91 -20.79
N VAL A 427 -19.86 8.96 -21.72
CA VAL A 427 -20.86 8.95 -22.80
C VAL A 427 -22.17 8.26 -22.41
N THR A 428 -22.17 7.45 -21.35
CA THR A 428 -23.38 6.73 -20.92
C THR A 428 -24.47 7.73 -20.51
N ASN A 429 -25.64 7.63 -21.13
CA ASN A 429 -26.81 8.49 -20.86
C ASN A 429 -26.52 10.00 -20.97
N ASN A 430 -25.51 10.41 -21.75
CA ASN A 430 -25.10 11.80 -21.80
C ASN A 430 -24.94 12.28 -23.24
N PHE A 431 -26.03 12.81 -23.82
CA PHE A 431 -26.05 13.28 -25.21
C PHE A 431 -25.00 14.35 -25.47
N HIS A 432 -24.83 15.30 -24.55
CA HIS A 432 -23.83 16.37 -24.65
C HIS A 432 -22.41 15.82 -24.88
N ASN A 433 -21.98 14.84 -24.08
CA ASN A 433 -20.67 14.22 -24.25
C ASN A 433 -20.60 13.35 -25.52
N ILE A 434 -21.71 12.71 -25.92
CA ILE A 434 -21.77 11.94 -27.17
C ILE A 434 -21.53 12.87 -28.37
N GLU A 435 -22.21 14.03 -28.42
CA GLU A 435 -22.00 15.03 -29.47
C GLU A 435 -20.54 15.47 -29.54
N LYS A 436 -19.93 15.76 -28.38
CA LYS A 436 -18.50 16.08 -28.31
C LYS A 436 -17.63 14.97 -28.90
N VAL A 437 -17.85 13.72 -28.50
CA VAL A 437 -17.06 12.59 -29.00
C VAL A 437 -17.19 12.42 -30.52
N VAL A 438 -18.39 12.64 -31.08
CA VAL A 438 -18.63 12.48 -32.53
C VAL A 438 -18.08 13.66 -33.34
N TYR A 439 -18.23 14.89 -32.86
CA TYR A 439 -17.94 16.10 -33.63
C TYR A 439 -16.62 16.79 -33.29
N GLU A 440 -16.20 16.79 -32.02
CA GLU A 440 -15.00 17.51 -31.61
C GLU A 440 -13.74 16.78 -32.10
N LYS A 441 -12.80 17.59 -32.59
CA LYS A 441 -11.48 17.12 -33.01
C LYS A 441 -10.55 17.05 -31.80
N ILE A 442 -9.57 16.16 -31.88
CA ILE A 442 -8.50 16.13 -30.88
C ILE A 442 -7.57 17.30 -31.14
N GLU A 443 -7.55 18.28 -30.24
CA GLU A 443 -6.51 19.31 -30.21
C GLU A 443 -5.21 18.68 -29.69
N GLU A 444 -4.14 18.69 -30.47
CA GLU A 444 -2.83 18.21 -30.02
C GLU A 444 -2.12 19.28 -29.16
N PRO A 445 -1.67 18.96 -27.94
CA PRO A 445 -0.53 19.63 -27.35
C PRO A 445 0.76 18.94 -27.81
N ILE A 446 1.56 19.68 -28.58
CA ILE A 446 3.01 19.58 -28.85
C ILE A 446 3.70 18.23 -28.54
N SER A 447 4.02 17.51 -29.62
CA SER A 447 5.18 16.61 -29.83
C SER A 447 5.44 15.45 -28.86
N THR A 448 5.09 14.24 -29.31
CA THR A 448 6.01 13.10 -29.25
C THR A 448 6.13 12.45 -30.63
N ALA A 449 7.36 12.10 -30.99
CA ALA A 449 7.80 11.86 -32.35
C ALA A 449 7.04 10.74 -33.10
N GLY A 450 6.57 11.06 -34.31
CA GLY A 450 6.59 10.09 -35.42
C GLY A 450 5.28 9.79 -36.14
N ALA A 451 4.12 10.15 -35.61
CA ALA A 451 2.84 9.93 -36.31
C ALA A 451 2.00 11.21 -36.30
N GLN A 452 1.97 11.92 -37.42
CA GLN A 452 1.03 13.01 -37.64
C GLN A 452 -0.37 12.40 -37.69
N VAL A 453 -1.19 12.65 -36.67
CA VAL A 453 -2.62 12.42 -36.77
C VAL A 453 -3.15 13.42 -37.81
N PRO A 454 -3.95 13.00 -38.81
CA PRO A 454 -4.58 13.95 -39.72
C PRO A 454 -5.30 15.04 -38.92
N ALA A 455 -5.14 16.31 -39.31
CA ALA A 455 -5.70 17.48 -38.60
C ALA A 455 -7.25 17.48 -38.46
N ASP A 456 -7.91 16.44 -38.94
CA ASP A 456 -9.36 16.25 -38.97
C ASP A 456 -9.86 15.06 -38.13
N THR A 457 -9.00 14.40 -37.34
CA THR A 457 -9.40 13.25 -36.52
C THR A 457 -10.30 13.67 -35.36
N THR A 458 -11.56 13.22 -35.39
CA THR A 458 -12.50 13.33 -34.26
C THR A 458 -12.13 12.38 -33.14
N MET A 459 -12.62 12.65 -31.92
CA MET A 459 -12.40 11.75 -30.78
C MET A 459 -12.93 10.34 -31.06
N LEU A 460 -14.08 10.21 -31.73
CA LEU A 460 -14.63 8.91 -32.11
C LEU A 460 -13.69 8.13 -33.04
N THR A 461 -13.10 8.78 -34.05
CA THR A 461 -12.12 8.14 -34.93
C THR A 461 -10.93 7.61 -34.13
N HIS A 462 -10.41 8.41 -33.20
CA HIS A 462 -9.32 7.99 -32.32
C HIS A 462 -9.73 6.84 -31.38
N ILE A 463 -10.95 6.85 -30.83
CA ILE A 463 -11.49 5.75 -30.02
C ILE A 463 -11.52 4.46 -30.84
N VAL A 464 -11.97 4.51 -32.10
CA VAL A 464 -11.98 3.33 -33.00
C VAL A 464 -10.56 2.85 -33.25
N GLU A 465 -9.64 3.73 -33.59
CA GLU A 465 -8.22 3.38 -33.83
C GLU A 465 -7.59 2.72 -32.60
N GLN A 466 -7.80 3.29 -31.41
CA GLN A 466 -7.23 2.76 -30.16
C GLN A 466 -7.90 1.45 -29.71
N ALA A 467 -9.18 1.25 -30.00
CA ALA A 467 -9.85 -0.02 -29.74
C ALA A 467 -9.33 -1.16 -30.63
N LEU A 468 -8.74 -0.81 -31.78
CA LEU A 468 -8.16 -1.76 -32.72
C LEU A 468 -6.66 -1.97 -32.51
N ALA A 469 -5.98 -1.00 -31.89
CA ALA A 469 -4.56 -1.03 -31.58
C ALA A 469 -4.20 -2.19 -30.63
N PRO A 470 -3.01 -2.80 -30.80
CA PRO A 470 -2.53 -3.81 -29.87
C PRO A 470 -2.33 -3.21 -28.45
N SER A 471 -2.50 -4.07 -27.45
CA SER A 471 -2.22 -3.73 -26.05
C SER A 471 -1.28 -4.78 -25.47
N ALA A 472 -0.34 -4.34 -24.63
CA ALA A 472 0.42 -5.24 -23.78
C ALA A 472 -0.52 -6.02 -22.83
N PRO A 473 -0.10 -7.19 -22.32
CA PRO A 473 -0.86 -7.95 -21.33
C PRO A 473 -1.14 -7.10 -20.08
N LEU A 474 -2.33 -7.25 -19.50
CA LEU A 474 -2.66 -6.63 -18.22
C LEU A 474 -1.98 -7.40 -17.07
N PRO A 475 -1.55 -6.70 -16.00
CA PRO A 475 -1.03 -7.33 -14.79
C PRO A 475 -2.03 -8.26 -14.09
N SER A 476 -3.33 -7.98 -14.22
CA SER A 476 -4.41 -8.78 -13.62
C SER A 476 -5.65 -8.80 -14.51
N THR A 477 -6.36 -9.92 -14.52
CA THR A 477 -7.64 -10.08 -15.25
C THR A 477 -8.79 -9.28 -14.64
N ALA A 478 -8.63 -8.77 -13.42
CA ALA A 478 -9.59 -7.87 -12.78
C ALA A 478 -9.54 -6.44 -13.35
N MET A 479 -8.44 -6.07 -14.02
CA MET A 479 -8.21 -4.74 -14.56
C MET A 479 -9.00 -4.50 -15.85
N LYS A 480 -9.23 -3.23 -16.18
CA LYS A 480 -10.00 -2.83 -17.35
C LYS A 480 -9.20 -3.06 -18.63
N ASN A 481 -9.78 -3.80 -19.57
CA ASN A 481 -9.18 -3.99 -20.88
C ASN A 481 -9.60 -2.84 -21.81
N CYS A 482 -8.61 -2.08 -22.28
CA CYS A 482 -8.82 -0.93 -23.15
C CYS A 482 -9.69 -1.26 -24.39
N MET A 483 -9.39 -2.35 -25.10
CA MET A 483 -10.13 -2.72 -26.32
C MET A 483 -11.60 -3.05 -26.00
N ILE A 484 -11.86 -3.76 -24.89
CA ILE A 484 -13.22 -4.10 -24.46
C ILE A 484 -13.98 -2.83 -24.06
N GLU A 485 -13.41 -1.98 -23.22
CA GLU A 485 -14.11 -0.79 -22.73
C GLU A 485 -14.34 0.26 -23.82
N LEU A 486 -13.44 0.40 -24.81
CA LEU A 486 -13.67 1.26 -25.97
C LEU A 486 -14.76 0.70 -26.90
N GLY A 487 -14.82 -0.63 -27.10
CA GLY A 487 -15.96 -1.26 -27.77
C GLY A 487 -17.28 -0.95 -27.05
N ARG A 488 -17.30 -1.06 -25.71
CA ARG A 488 -18.48 -0.74 -24.89
C ARG A 488 -18.83 0.74 -24.91
N THR A 489 -17.85 1.63 -25.06
CA THR A 489 -18.07 3.08 -25.28
C THR A 489 -18.91 3.31 -26.54
N ILE A 490 -18.57 2.65 -27.65
CA ILE A 490 -19.33 2.72 -28.90
C ILE A 490 -20.75 2.14 -28.71
N VAL A 491 -20.89 1.02 -28.00
CA VAL A 491 -22.22 0.45 -27.67
C VAL A 491 -23.05 1.41 -26.81
N ALA A 492 -22.44 2.11 -25.84
CA ALA A 492 -23.13 3.07 -24.99
C ALA A 492 -23.66 4.28 -25.80
N ILE A 493 -22.86 4.78 -26.75
CA ILE A 493 -23.27 5.81 -27.71
C ILE A 493 -24.48 5.31 -28.52
N LEU A 494 -24.37 4.13 -29.15
CA LEU A 494 -25.45 3.54 -29.94
C LEU A 494 -26.73 3.34 -29.13
N ARG A 495 -26.60 2.90 -27.88
CA ARG A 495 -27.73 2.67 -26.98
C ARG A 495 -28.46 3.96 -26.65
N HIS A 496 -27.76 5.08 -26.46
CA HIS A 496 -28.39 6.37 -26.24
C HIS A 496 -29.08 6.87 -27.52
N LEU A 497 -28.38 6.81 -28.65
CA LEU A 497 -28.90 7.27 -29.94
C LEU A 497 -30.09 6.44 -30.44
N GLY A 498 -30.20 5.16 -30.03
CA GLY A 498 -31.31 4.28 -30.39
C GLY A 498 -32.58 4.44 -29.55
N ARG A 499 -32.63 5.37 -28.58
CA ARG A 499 -33.80 5.53 -27.69
C ARG A 499 -34.99 6.17 -28.41
N PRO A 500 -36.22 5.67 -28.19
CA PRO A 500 -37.42 6.37 -28.63
C PRO A 500 -37.57 7.67 -27.81
N ASN A 501 -37.86 8.80 -28.48
CA ASN A 501 -37.94 10.15 -27.89
C ASN A 501 -36.61 10.76 -27.44
N ALA A 502 -35.51 10.41 -28.09
CA ALA A 502 -34.22 11.05 -27.86
C ALA A 502 -34.22 12.53 -28.34
N GLU A 503 -33.15 13.26 -28.01
CA GLU A 503 -32.93 14.65 -28.38
C GLU A 503 -33.08 14.90 -29.90
N LYS A 504 -33.38 16.14 -30.33
CA LYS A 504 -33.75 16.45 -31.72
C LYS A 504 -32.69 16.10 -32.77
N ASP A 505 -31.42 16.11 -32.40
CA ASP A 505 -30.28 15.96 -33.33
C ASP A 505 -29.69 14.53 -33.35
N VAL A 506 -30.33 13.59 -32.66
CA VAL A 506 -29.83 12.21 -32.48
C VAL A 506 -29.61 11.47 -33.78
N ASP A 507 -30.49 11.64 -34.78
CA ASP A 507 -30.33 10.99 -36.07
C ASP A 507 -29.15 11.57 -36.87
N THR A 508 -28.89 12.87 -36.74
CA THR A 508 -27.73 13.53 -37.34
C THR A 508 -26.43 13.04 -36.71
N VAL A 509 -26.36 13.00 -35.38
CA VAL A 509 -25.19 12.47 -34.66
C VAL A 509 -24.91 11.02 -35.05
N ARG A 510 -25.96 10.20 -35.15
CA ARG A 510 -25.87 8.79 -35.54
C ARG A 510 -25.32 8.62 -36.96
N LEU A 511 -25.80 9.42 -37.90
CA LEU A 511 -25.32 9.39 -39.29
C LEU A 511 -23.83 9.75 -39.36
N GLU A 512 -23.40 10.77 -38.62
CA GLU A 512 -22.00 11.21 -38.58
C GLU A 512 -21.10 10.16 -37.95
N MET A 513 -21.56 9.50 -36.87
CA MET A 513 -20.88 8.35 -36.28
C MET A 513 -20.59 7.24 -37.32
N PHE A 514 -21.56 6.92 -38.19
CA PHE A 514 -21.37 5.88 -39.21
C PHE A 514 -20.43 6.26 -40.36
N LYS A 515 -20.04 7.53 -40.47
CA LYS A 515 -18.99 7.95 -41.42
C LYS A 515 -17.58 7.59 -40.96
N VAL A 516 -17.41 7.30 -39.67
CA VAL A 516 -16.11 6.88 -39.13
C VAL A 516 -15.76 5.48 -39.65
N SER A 517 -14.59 5.39 -40.30
CA SER A 517 -14.10 4.12 -40.86
C SER A 517 -13.96 3.05 -39.79
N ALA A 518 -14.40 1.82 -40.10
CA ALA A 518 -14.32 0.66 -39.21
C ALA A 518 -14.99 0.84 -37.83
N VAL A 519 -15.95 1.76 -37.68
CA VAL A 519 -16.66 1.99 -36.39
C VAL A 519 -17.40 0.75 -35.87
N ALA A 520 -17.79 -0.18 -36.75
CA ALA A 520 -18.40 -1.45 -36.38
C ALA A 520 -17.38 -2.48 -35.84
N ARG A 521 -16.10 -2.38 -36.20
CA ARG A 521 -15.09 -3.40 -35.90
C ARG A 521 -14.83 -3.59 -34.40
N PRO A 522 -14.69 -2.54 -33.57
CA PRO A 522 -14.55 -2.73 -32.13
C PRO A 522 -15.76 -3.45 -31.52
N VAL A 523 -16.96 -3.16 -32.01
CA VAL A 523 -18.21 -3.81 -31.56
C VAL A 523 -18.25 -5.28 -32.01
N ALA A 524 -17.81 -5.58 -33.23
CA ALA A 524 -17.68 -6.96 -33.71
C ALA A 524 -16.65 -7.77 -32.88
N ARG A 525 -15.53 -7.16 -32.48
CA ARG A 525 -14.53 -7.79 -31.59
C ARG A 525 -15.08 -8.13 -30.20
N LEU A 526 -16.08 -7.38 -29.71
CA LEU A 526 -16.78 -7.73 -28.47
C LEU A 526 -17.54 -9.06 -28.62
N VAL A 527 -18.19 -9.28 -29.76
CA VAL A 527 -18.92 -10.53 -30.03
C VAL A 527 -17.99 -11.75 -30.01
N ARG A 528 -16.73 -11.57 -30.39
CA ARG A 528 -15.70 -12.63 -30.38
C ARG A 528 -15.18 -12.97 -28.97
N GLN A 529 -15.59 -12.25 -27.92
CA GLN A 529 -15.13 -12.51 -26.55
C GLN A 529 -15.70 -13.82 -25.99
N ARG A 530 -14.80 -14.77 -25.71
CA ARG A 530 -15.16 -16.07 -25.11
C ARG A 530 -15.26 -16.01 -23.59
N PHE A 531 -14.37 -15.27 -22.94
CA PHE A 531 -14.29 -15.20 -21.48
C PHE A 531 -15.15 -14.11 -20.85
N PHE A 532 -15.58 -13.11 -21.63
CA PHE A 532 -16.36 -11.97 -21.14
C PHE A 532 -17.78 -12.00 -21.71
N ALA A 533 -18.66 -12.78 -21.08
CA ALA A 533 -20.02 -12.99 -21.56
C ALA A 533 -20.83 -11.68 -21.67
N ASP A 534 -20.71 -10.78 -20.68
CA ASP A 534 -21.42 -9.49 -20.72
C ASP A 534 -20.93 -8.59 -21.85
N ALA A 535 -19.61 -8.54 -22.09
CA ALA A 535 -19.03 -7.78 -23.19
C ALA A 535 -19.53 -8.30 -24.54
N ARG A 536 -19.60 -9.63 -24.69
CA ARG A 536 -20.18 -10.27 -25.88
C ARG A 536 -21.65 -9.91 -26.09
N ALA A 537 -22.47 -10.03 -25.04
CA ALA A 537 -23.90 -9.70 -25.11
C ALA A 537 -24.12 -8.24 -25.51
N GLU A 538 -23.29 -7.33 -24.96
CA GLU A 538 -23.28 -5.92 -25.33
C GLU A 538 -22.82 -5.69 -26.78
N GLY A 539 -21.84 -6.44 -27.26
CA GLY A 539 -21.41 -6.42 -28.66
C GLY A 539 -22.53 -6.82 -29.62
N LEU A 540 -23.26 -7.90 -29.31
CA LEU A 540 -24.41 -8.34 -30.11
C LEU A 540 -25.51 -7.26 -30.15
N LEU A 541 -25.82 -6.67 -28.99
CA LEU A 541 -26.75 -5.54 -28.91
C LEU A 541 -26.27 -4.36 -29.76
N GLY A 542 -24.98 -4.02 -29.67
CA GLY A 542 -24.36 -2.93 -30.42
C GLY A 542 -24.50 -3.11 -31.93
N LEU A 543 -24.10 -4.27 -32.46
CA LEU A 543 -24.28 -4.57 -33.89
C LEU A 543 -25.77 -4.52 -34.27
N GLY A 544 -26.65 -5.02 -33.41
CA GLY A 544 -28.09 -4.97 -33.63
C GLY A 544 -28.62 -3.54 -33.72
N LEU A 545 -28.17 -2.63 -32.85
CA LEU A 545 -28.52 -1.21 -32.88
C LEU A 545 -27.97 -0.51 -34.13
N MET A 546 -26.76 -0.84 -34.57
CA MET A 546 -26.21 -0.31 -35.84
C MET A 546 -27.05 -0.75 -37.03
N ALA A 547 -27.43 -2.04 -37.08
CA ALA A 547 -28.20 -2.61 -38.18
C ALA A 547 -29.64 -2.06 -38.31
N GLN A 548 -30.10 -1.23 -37.36
CA GLN A 548 -31.43 -0.60 -37.44
C GLN A 548 -31.50 0.55 -38.46
N SER A 549 -30.37 1.03 -38.99
CA SER A 549 -30.33 1.97 -40.12
C SER A 549 -29.60 1.37 -41.33
N PRO A 550 -29.87 1.86 -42.56
CA PRO A 550 -29.16 1.40 -43.77
C PRO A 550 -27.64 1.60 -43.72
N GLU A 551 -27.18 2.74 -43.20
CA GLU A 551 -25.76 3.08 -43.09
C GLU A 551 -25.07 2.18 -42.08
N GLY A 552 -25.65 2.03 -40.88
CA GLY A 552 -25.10 1.14 -39.85
C GLY A 552 -25.15 -0.34 -40.27
N ALA A 553 -26.21 -0.79 -40.95
CA ALA A 553 -26.27 -2.14 -41.52
C ALA A 553 -25.15 -2.37 -42.53
N THR A 554 -24.83 -1.37 -43.37
CA THR A 554 -23.70 -1.45 -44.31
C THR A 554 -22.37 -1.62 -43.58
N SER A 555 -22.13 -0.88 -42.48
CA SER A 555 -20.93 -1.07 -41.65
C SER A 555 -20.86 -2.46 -41.04
N VAL A 556 -21.97 -3.00 -40.52
CA VAL A 556 -22.01 -4.35 -39.94
C VAL A 556 -21.74 -5.43 -40.99
N ILE A 557 -22.30 -5.28 -42.20
CA ILE A 557 -22.07 -6.20 -43.32
C ILE A 557 -20.59 -6.22 -43.72
N GLN A 558 -19.91 -5.08 -43.69
CA GLN A 558 -18.49 -5.02 -44.00
C GLN A 558 -17.68 -5.87 -43.03
N GLU A 559 -17.97 -5.83 -41.73
CA GLU A 559 -17.27 -6.65 -40.74
C GLU A 559 -17.55 -8.16 -40.91
N PHE A 560 -18.76 -8.55 -41.34
CA PHE A 560 -19.02 -9.96 -41.71
C PHE A 560 -18.19 -10.45 -42.89
N LYS A 561 -17.82 -9.55 -43.81
CA LYS A 561 -16.95 -9.88 -44.96
C LYS A 561 -15.48 -9.95 -44.58
N GLU A 562 -15.08 -9.29 -43.50
CA GLU A 562 -13.69 -9.20 -43.06
C GLU A 562 -13.34 -10.18 -41.94
N ASP A 563 -14.32 -10.61 -41.13
CA ASP A 563 -14.18 -11.65 -40.11
C ASP A 563 -15.11 -12.84 -40.43
N ASP A 564 -14.59 -13.82 -41.19
CA ASP A 564 -15.27 -15.07 -41.52
C ASP A 564 -15.76 -15.84 -40.27
N GLY A 565 -15.14 -15.62 -39.11
CA GLY A 565 -15.48 -16.25 -37.85
C GLY A 565 -16.61 -15.56 -37.08
N LEU A 566 -17.02 -14.34 -37.47
CA LEU A 566 -18.01 -13.55 -36.72
C LEU A 566 -19.39 -14.20 -36.73
N LEU A 567 -19.90 -14.58 -37.91
CA LEU A 567 -21.22 -15.22 -38.02
C LEU A 567 -21.26 -16.58 -37.33
N GLY A 568 -20.16 -17.34 -37.41
CA GLY A 568 -19.99 -18.60 -36.68
C GLY A 568 -20.06 -18.40 -35.16
N ALA A 569 -19.37 -17.38 -34.64
CA ALA A 569 -19.42 -17.04 -33.22
C ALA A 569 -20.84 -16.66 -32.77
N ILE A 570 -21.56 -15.83 -33.53
CA ILE A 570 -22.96 -15.48 -33.24
C ILE A 570 -23.82 -16.74 -33.15
N ARG A 571 -23.67 -17.69 -34.09
CA ARG A 571 -24.37 -18.98 -34.06
C ARG A 571 -24.04 -19.77 -32.79
N GLU A 572 -22.76 -19.93 -32.46
CA GLU A 572 -22.31 -20.71 -31.30
C GLU A 572 -22.90 -20.16 -29.98
N PHE A 573 -22.84 -18.84 -29.81
CA PHE A 573 -23.29 -18.19 -28.59
C PHE A 573 -24.81 -18.12 -28.47
N ALA A 574 -25.52 -17.85 -29.56
CA ALA A 574 -26.99 -17.85 -29.58
C ALA A 574 -27.59 -19.26 -29.37
N ASN A 575 -26.85 -20.32 -29.77
CA ASN A 575 -27.25 -21.71 -29.55
C ASN A 575 -26.85 -22.26 -28.17
N GLY A 576 -26.07 -21.51 -27.37
CA GLY A 576 -25.62 -21.93 -26.03
C GLY A 576 -24.60 -23.07 -25.99
N LYS A 577 -23.94 -23.41 -27.10
CA LYS A 577 -23.13 -24.65 -27.22
C LYS A 577 -21.72 -24.57 -26.62
N ASP A 578 -21.14 -23.37 -26.45
CA ASP A 578 -19.76 -23.19 -25.91
C ASP A 578 -19.64 -22.10 -24.85
N GLY A 579 -20.76 -21.58 -24.34
CA GLY A 579 -20.77 -20.56 -23.31
C GLY A 579 -20.80 -21.15 -21.90
N GLY A 580 -19.72 -21.82 -21.46
CA GLY A 580 -19.49 -22.23 -20.05
C GLY A 580 -20.78 -22.46 -19.25
N ALA A 581 -21.55 -23.48 -19.63
CA ALA A 581 -22.94 -23.66 -19.23
C ALA A 581 -23.15 -23.95 -17.72
N GLU A 582 -22.09 -24.04 -16.92
CA GLU A 582 -22.20 -24.38 -15.51
C GLU A 582 -22.47 -23.20 -14.57
N GLN A 583 -22.52 -21.92 -15.03
CA GLN A 583 -22.79 -20.81 -14.10
C GLN A 583 -23.79 -19.71 -14.50
N HIS A 584 -24.27 -19.54 -15.75
CA HIS A 584 -25.02 -18.31 -16.11
C HIS A 584 -26.21 -18.51 -17.08
N GLY A 585 -27.27 -19.21 -16.65
CA GLY A 585 -28.49 -19.44 -17.45
C GLY A 585 -29.23 -18.19 -17.97
N SER A 586 -28.99 -16.98 -17.40
CA SER A 586 -29.60 -15.73 -17.88
C SER A 586 -28.90 -15.13 -19.12
N ALA A 587 -27.61 -15.39 -19.32
CA ALA A 587 -26.81 -14.76 -20.37
C ALA A 587 -27.12 -15.37 -21.76
N ALA A 588 -27.29 -16.69 -21.84
CA ALA A 588 -27.62 -17.38 -23.08
C ALA A 588 -28.93 -16.88 -23.71
N GLY A 589 -29.94 -16.56 -22.88
CA GLY A 589 -31.21 -15.99 -23.36
C GLY A 589 -31.07 -14.57 -23.92
N ARG A 590 -30.16 -13.76 -23.38
CA ARG A 590 -29.89 -12.40 -23.90
C ARG A 590 -29.10 -12.44 -25.20
N ASP A 591 -28.09 -13.31 -25.29
CA ASP A 591 -27.30 -13.51 -26.50
C ASP A 591 -28.20 -13.94 -27.66
N TYR A 592 -29.13 -14.88 -27.42
CA TYR A 592 -30.16 -15.28 -28.37
C TYR A 592 -31.04 -14.11 -28.84
N GLN A 593 -31.61 -13.35 -27.91
CA GLN A 593 -32.50 -12.22 -28.23
C GLN A 593 -31.76 -11.15 -29.04
N ASN A 594 -30.56 -10.77 -28.63
CA ASN A 594 -29.76 -9.78 -29.33
C ASN A 594 -29.36 -10.25 -30.74
N ALA A 595 -29.00 -11.53 -30.90
CA ALA A 595 -28.73 -12.13 -32.21
C ALA A 595 -29.96 -12.09 -33.12
N MET A 596 -31.14 -12.42 -32.61
CA MET A 596 -32.39 -12.34 -33.39
C MET A 596 -32.72 -10.92 -33.85
N VAL A 597 -32.54 -9.93 -32.96
CA VAL A 597 -32.72 -8.50 -33.29
C VAL A 597 -31.74 -8.07 -34.38
N LEU A 598 -30.47 -8.44 -34.27
CA LEU A 598 -29.44 -8.15 -35.28
C LEU A 598 -29.80 -8.74 -36.65
N LEU A 599 -30.11 -10.04 -36.71
CA LEU A 599 -30.42 -10.72 -37.97
C LEU A 599 -31.68 -10.12 -38.63
N GLN A 600 -32.70 -9.78 -37.84
CA GLN A 600 -33.90 -9.12 -38.35
C GLN A 600 -33.61 -7.71 -38.86
N ALA A 601 -32.81 -6.93 -38.13
CA ALA A 601 -32.46 -5.57 -38.52
C ALA A 601 -31.65 -5.54 -39.82
N LEU A 602 -30.70 -6.48 -39.97
CA LEU A 602 -29.96 -6.66 -41.22
C LEU A 602 -30.89 -6.97 -42.39
N ARG A 603 -31.86 -7.88 -42.24
CA ARG A 603 -32.83 -8.17 -43.31
C ARG A 603 -33.65 -6.96 -43.74
N ASN A 604 -33.96 -6.08 -42.79
CA ASN A 604 -34.77 -4.90 -43.06
C ASN A 604 -33.95 -3.77 -43.73
N ASN A 605 -32.65 -3.66 -43.43
CA ASN A 605 -31.84 -2.48 -43.76
C ASN A 605 -30.61 -2.77 -44.65
N ALA A 606 -30.26 -4.03 -44.91
CA ALA A 606 -29.06 -4.41 -45.67
C ALA A 606 -29.03 -3.90 -47.12
N GLY A 607 -30.21 -3.68 -47.73
CA GLY A 607 -30.33 -3.21 -49.11
C GLY A 607 -29.46 -4.00 -50.09
N SER A 608 -28.72 -3.30 -50.95
CA SER A 608 -27.78 -3.89 -51.92
C SER A 608 -26.38 -4.17 -51.35
N SER A 609 -26.10 -3.81 -50.09
CA SER A 609 -24.78 -3.96 -49.49
C SER A 609 -24.44 -5.42 -49.14
N MET A 610 -25.48 -6.25 -48.95
CA MET A 610 -25.37 -7.67 -48.65
C MET A 610 -25.45 -8.51 -49.94
N ASP A 611 -24.43 -9.34 -50.18
CA ASP A 611 -24.46 -10.27 -51.30
C ASP A 611 -25.39 -11.47 -51.02
N THR A 612 -25.73 -12.21 -52.08
CA THR A 612 -26.65 -13.34 -52.01
C THR A 612 -26.15 -14.44 -51.07
N THR A 613 -24.85 -14.65 -50.97
CA THR A 613 -24.26 -15.70 -50.13
C THR A 613 -24.46 -15.37 -48.65
N LEU A 614 -24.07 -14.17 -48.23
CA LEU A 614 -24.23 -13.70 -46.86
C LEU A 614 -25.71 -13.59 -46.49
N ASN A 615 -26.57 -13.12 -47.40
CA ASN A 615 -28.01 -13.07 -47.18
C ASN A 615 -28.58 -14.46 -46.90
N ASN A 616 -28.19 -15.47 -47.67
CA ASN A 616 -28.62 -16.85 -47.44
C ASN A 616 -28.12 -17.39 -46.09
N GLN A 617 -26.90 -17.06 -45.69
CA GLN A 617 -26.36 -17.47 -44.39
C GLN A 617 -27.09 -16.80 -43.22
N VAL A 618 -27.40 -15.50 -43.32
CA VAL A 618 -28.17 -14.74 -42.33
C VAL A 618 -29.58 -15.30 -42.19
N VAL A 619 -30.26 -15.58 -43.31
CA VAL A 619 -31.61 -16.18 -43.32
C VAL A 619 -31.57 -17.58 -42.69
N ALA A 620 -30.62 -18.42 -43.09
CA ALA A 620 -30.48 -19.77 -42.54
C ALA A 620 -30.24 -19.75 -41.02
N LEU A 621 -29.38 -18.84 -40.53
CA LEU A 621 -29.14 -18.68 -39.10
C LEU A 621 -30.38 -18.17 -38.36
N GLN A 622 -31.12 -17.22 -38.93
CA GLN A 622 -32.35 -16.73 -38.33
C GLN A 622 -33.42 -17.83 -38.23
N GLU A 623 -33.55 -18.68 -39.25
CA GLU A 623 -34.45 -19.83 -39.22
C GLU A 623 -34.02 -20.92 -38.22
N GLU A 624 -32.71 -21.16 -38.11
CA GLU A 624 -32.12 -22.06 -37.12
C GLU A 624 -32.47 -21.60 -35.70
N LEU A 625 -32.21 -20.33 -35.40
CA LEU A 625 -32.51 -19.73 -34.10
C LEU A 625 -34.02 -19.64 -33.84
N GLY A 626 -34.84 -19.36 -34.86
CA GLY A 626 -36.30 -19.31 -34.74
C GLY A 626 -36.92 -20.66 -34.34
N LYS A 627 -36.28 -21.79 -34.71
CA LYS A 627 -36.75 -23.14 -34.33
C LYS A 627 -36.46 -23.49 -32.87
N LEU A 628 -35.56 -22.78 -32.20
CA LEU A 628 -35.25 -22.97 -30.78
C LEU A 628 -36.27 -22.32 -29.83
N MET A 629 -37.20 -21.51 -30.37
CA MET A 629 -38.29 -20.88 -29.61
C MET A 629 -39.56 -21.74 -29.48
N VAL A 630 -39.59 -22.94 -30.10
CA VAL A 630 -40.76 -23.85 -30.12
C VAL A 630 -40.61 -24.96 -29.09
#